data_AF-A0A4R5VV03-F1
#
_entry.id   AF-A0A4R5VV03-F1
#
_cell.length_a   1.000
_cell.length_b   1.000
_cell.length_c   1.000
_cell.angle_alpha   90.00
_cell.angle_beta   90.00
_cell.angle_gamma   90.00
#
_symmetry.space_group_name_H-M   'P 1'
#
loop_
_entity.id
_entity.type
_entity.pdbx_description
1 polymer ?
#
loop_
_entity_poly.entity_id
_entity_poly.type
_entity_poly.pdbx_seq_one_letter_code
_entity_poly.pdbx_strand_id
1 'polypeptide(L)'
;MNDIQYAFFNEYGDYGFDFDNSDVSTHFMITAILVKDTDKEGLEGEIERIWQKYIQNGEKHFSYIKDQPERMLQILNEMKDLPFKIYAYVIDKQKIRENSGVTYKNTFIKYLTRKVLEDLSNTYEKLDIISDDQEPKEFMNAFINYVKQECIPDLFNYSSFGFNNTKSDILIKLAEYTARTLAIGYEKNLSKYYQSFYKIIKSQIVRINLWPHDYRNFLYDYKVDSADIKNDEVIIKQAVNLAYQYIDKYRKSDDEDEKLRIDFLKFLLFNLKENPDEYVYTQEILNNLNAIRNIELNPHNFRSNIVSKLRDHGLLIASSNKGYKLPVCLADLYDFVNLSSLTIFPMIQRIAKCRDQILKATNKEIDILEQKEYEYLKRVIEMEILKVK
;
A
#
# COMPACT_ATOMS: atom_id res chain seq x y z
N MET A 1 0.06 26.84 3.40
CA MET A 1 1.50 26.66 3.10
C MET A 1 1.70 25.16 2.99
N ASN A 2 2.30 24.66 1.92
CA ASN A 2 2.62 23.23 1.83
C ASN A 2 3.71 22.94 2.86
N ASP A 3 3.38 22.24 3.94
CA ASP A 3 4.36 21.82 4.93
C ASP A 3 5.40 20.93 4.26
N ILE A 4 6.68 21.26 4.48
CA ILE A 4 7.78 20.43 3.98
C ILE A 4 7.72 19.10 4.73
N GLN A 5 7.77 18.00 3.98
CA GLN A 5 7.83 16.66 4.53
C GLN A 5 9.26 16.14 4.44
N TYR A 6 9.84 15.80 5.57
CA TYR A 6 11.16 15.18 5.66
C TYR A 6 11.04 13.67 5.53
N ALA A 7 11.99 13.06 4.83
CA ALA A 7 12.10 11.61 4.68
C ALA A 7 13.51 11.16 5.08
N PHE A 8 13.61 10.49 6.23
CA PHE A 8 14.86 9.93 6.76
C PHE A 8 15.01 8.50 6.30
N PHE A 9 15.92 8.25 5.36
CA PHE A 9 16.10 6.94 4.75
C PHE A 9 17.18 6.11 5.44
N ASN A 10 16.95 4.80 5.48
CA ASN A 10 17.97 3.82 5.81
C ASN A 10 17.78 2.54 4.98
N GLU A 11 18.89 1.84 4.70
CA GLU A 11 18.91 0.54 4.02
C GLU A 11 19.14 -0.61 5.01
N TYR A 12 18.60 -1.79 4.68
CA TYR A 12 18.81 -3.05 5.40
C TYR A 12 18.96 -4.21 4.43
N GLY A 13 19.85 -5.15 4.76
CA GLY A 13 20.18 -6.32 3.94
C GLY A 13 21.43 -6.09 3.10
N ASP A 14 21.89 -7.16 2.46
CA ASP A 14 23.07 -7.16 1.59
C ASP A 14 22.69 -7.11 0.11
N TYR A 15 23.68 -6.84 -0.74
CA TYR A 15 23.52 -6.72 -2.19
C TYR A 15 23.77 -8.02 -2.97
N GLY A 16 24.18 -9.09 -2.29
CA GLY A 16 24.55 -10.37 -2.86
C GLY A 16 23.34 -11.22 -3.25
N PHE A 17 23.61 -12.19 -4.12
CA PHE A 17 22.62 -13.13 -4.67
C PHE A 17 22.97 -14.60 -4.37
N ASP A 18 24.04 -14.84 -3.61
CA ASP A 18 24.49 -16.17 -3.21
C ASP A 18 23.71 -16.65 -1.99
N PHE A 19 22.49 -17.15 -2.20
CA PHE A 19 21.57 -17.54 -1.12
C PHE A 19 21.96 -18.85 -0.41
N ASP A 20 22.99 -19.54 -0.89
CA ASP A 20 23.58 -20.71 -0.23
C ASP A 20 24.46 -20.30 0.96
N ASN A 21 24.93 -19.06 0.98
CA ASN A 21 25.64 -18.48 2.10
C ASN A 21 24.64 -17.97 3.18
N SER A 22 24.86 -18.36 4.44
CA SER A 22 24.02 -17.93 5.58
C SER A 22 24.07 -16.43 5.85
N ASP A 23 25.11 -15.74 5.42
CA ASP A 23 25.30 -14.31 5.62
C ASP A 23 24.57 -13.46 4.57
N VAL A 24 24.06 -14.10 3.51
CA VAL A 24 23.31 -13.42 2.44
C VAL A 24 21.82 -13.43 2.79
N SER A 25 21.30 -12.23 3.07
CA SER A 25 19.88 -11.96 3.20
C SER A 25 19.14 -12.28 1.91
N THR A 26 17.92 -12.81 2.03
CA THR A 26 17.04 -13.05 0.88
C THR A 26 16.34 -11.77 0.42
N HIS A 27 16.18 -10.81 1.33
CA HIS A 27 15.50 -9.55 1.07
C HIS A 27 16.43 -8.36 1.29
N PHE A 28 16.32 -7.39 0.40
CA PHE A 28 16.89 -6.06 0.59
C PHE A 28 15.76 -5.08 0.89
N MET A 29 15.95 -4.15 1.81
CA MET A 29 14.90 -3.24 2.26
C MET A 29 15.39 -1.81 2.35
N ILE A 30 14.53 -0.89 1.94
CA ILE A 30 14.73 0.55 2.07
C ILE A 30 13.57 1.06 2.91
N THR A 31 13.87 1.72 4.02
CA THR A 31 12.85 2.27 4.92
C THR A 31 13.07 3.76 5.06
N ALA A 32 11.97 4.51 5.00
CA ALA A 32 11.94 5.95 5.22
C ALA A 32 10.99 6.28 6.36
N ILE A 33 11.45 7.14 7.27
CA ILE A 33 10.61 7.77 8.27
C ILE A 33 10.19 9.14 7.73
N LEU A 34 8.89 9.33 7.58
CA LEU A 34 8.27 10.54 7.07
C LEU A 34 7.75 11.38 8.23
N VAL A 35 8.15 12.66 8.27
CA VAL A 35 7.82 13.59 9.36
C VAL A 35 7.51 14.96 8.76
N LYS A 36 6.48 15.63 9.29
CA LYS A 36 6.20 17.03 8.93
C LYS A 36 7.19 17.95 9.64
N ASP A 37 7.58 19.05 8.99
CA ASP A 37 8.49 20.04 9.59
C ASP A 37 8.04 20.49 11.00
N THR A 38 6.75 20.74 11.18
CA THR A 38 6.15 21.14 12.47
C THR A 38 6.34 20.12 13.60
N ASP A 39 6.46 18.85 13.27
CA ASP A 39 6.49 17.75 14.24
C ASP A 39 7.92 17.26 14.52
N LYS A 40 8.90 17.73 13.73
CA LYS A 40 10.28 17.20 13.73
C LYS A 40 11.00 17.37 15.07
N GLU A 41 11.09 18.59 15.59
CA GLU A 41 11.83 18.86 16.83
C GLU A 41 11.21 18.12 18.04
N GLY A 42 9.87 18.09 18.12
CA GLY A 42 9.16 17.36 19.17
C GLY A 42 9.38 15.86 19.09
N LEU A 43 9.39 15.30 17.88
CA LEU A 43 9.66 13.89 17.65
C LEU A 43 11.11 13.53 18.04
N GLU A 44 12.09 14.35 17.68
CA GLU A 44 13.49 14.12 18.02
C GLU A 44 13.69 14.01 19.54
N GLY A 45 13.08 14.93 20.32
CA GLY A 45 13.16 14.90 21.78
C GLY A 45 12.52 13.66 22.42
N GLU A 46 11.33 13.26 21.96
CA GLU A 46 10.67 12.06 22.48
C GLU A 46 11.43 10.77 22.13
N ILE A 47 11.93 10.67 20.90
CA ILE A 47 12.72 9.52 20.46
C ILE A 47 14.04 9.46 21.23
N GLU A 48 14.70 10.59 21.47
CA GLU A 48 15.92 10.64 22.30
C GLU A 48 15.64 10.16 23.72
N ARG A 49 14.53 10.57 24.34
CA ARG A 49 14.12 10.11 25.66
C ARG A 49 13.91 8.59 25.69
N ILE A 50 13.27 8.03 24.67
CA ILE A 50 13.08 6.57 24.54
C ILE A 50 14.43 5.88 24.36
N TRP A 51 15.32 6.43 23.53
CA TRP A 51 16.65 5.90 23.30
C TRP A 51 17.49 5.88 24.57
N GLN A 52 17.50 6.96 25.36
CA GLN A 52 18.22 6.99 26.63
C GLN A 52 17.67 5.98 27.65
N LYS A 53 16.35 5.72 27.64
CA LYS A 53 15.72 4.74 28.53
C LYS A 53 16.10 3.31 28.17
N TYR A 54 16.16 3.01 26.88
CA TYR A 54 16.32 1.63 26.43
C TYR A 54 17.75 1.27 26.04
N ILE A 55 18.53 2.17 25.44
CA ILE A 55 19.88 1.92 24.93
C ILE A 55 20.88 2.10 26.08
N GLN A 56 21.69 1.07 26.35
CA GLN A 56 22.72 1.13 27.39
C GLN A 56 24.00 1.79 26.85
N ASN A 57 24.77 2.45 27.73
CA ASN A 57 26.04 3.09 27.39
C ASN A 57 26.99 2.10 26.68
N GLY A 58 27.16 2.27 25.36
CA GLY A 58 28.05 1.46 24.52
C GLY A 58 27.41 0.82 23.29
N GLU A 59 26.07 0.70 23.24
CA GLU A 59 25.34 0.19 22.08
C GLU A 59 25.29 1.28 20.98
N LYS A 60 26.09 1.10 19.91
CA LYS A 60 26.10 2.02 18.74
C LYS A 60 25.08 1.66 17.65
N HIS A 61 24.70 0.39 17.58
CA HIS A 61 23.77 -0.15 16.58
C HIS A 61 22.71 -1.04 17.22
N PHE A 62 21.56 -1.14 16.56
CA PHE A 62 20.43 -1.96 16.98
C PHE A 62 20.59 -3.45 16.65
N SER A 63 21.78 -3.90 16.23
CA SER A 63 22.06 -5.30 15.88
C SER A 63 21.77 -6.26 17.04
N TYR A 64 22.06 -5.85 18.28
CA TYR A 64 21.86 -6.66 19.50
C TYR A 64 20.39 -6.76 19.94
N ILE A 65 19.52 -5.86 19.46
CA ILE A 65 18.13 -5.81 19.89
C ILE A 65 17.28 -6.89 19.19
N LYS A 66 17.74 -7.44 18.05
CA LYS A 66 17.05 -8.53 17.34
C LYS A 66 16.83 -9.77 18.22
N ASP A 67 17.77 -10.05 19.12
CA ASP A 67 17.71 -11.20 20.03
C ASP A 67 16.89 -10.91 21.31
N GLN A 68 16.33 -9.71 21.44
CA GLN A 68 15.55 -9.25 22.59
C GLN A 68 14.14 -8.78 22.18
N PRO A 69 13.27 -9.69 21.70
CA PRO A 69 11.96 -9.34 21.16
C PRO A 69 11.04 -8.63 22.18
N GLU A 70 11.18 -8.91 23.47
CA GLU A 70 10.41 -8.22 24.52
C GLU A 70 10.80 -6.74 24.65
N ARG A 71 12.11 -6.43 24.55
CA ARG A 71 12.62 -5.05 24.56
C ARG A 71 12.13 -4.30 23.32
N MET A 72 12.10 -4.95 22.17
CA MET A 72 11.51 -4.38 20.95
C MET A 72 10.03 -4.03 21.13
N LEU A 73 9.23 -4.93 21.72
CA LEU A 73 7.82 -4.68 21.98
C LEU A 73 7.62 -3.45 22.87
N GLN A 74 8.44 -3.29 23.91
CA GLN A 74 8.34 -2.15 24.82
C GLN A 74 8.65 -0.83 24.10
N ILE A 75 9.73 -0.79 23.32
CA ILE A 75 10.12 0.38 22.53
C ILE A 75 8.99 0.75 21.55
N LEU A 76 8.49 -0.21 20.78
CA LEU A 76 7.43 0.05 19.79
C LEU A 76 6.15 0.57 20.44
N ASN A 77 5.79 0.08 21.63
CA ASN A 77 4.62 0.56 22.36
C ASN A 77 4.75 2.02 22.81
N GLU A 78 5.95 2.51 23.15
CA GLU A 78 6.17 3.92 23.45
C GLU A 78 6.13 4.79 22.19
N MET A 79 6.44 4.20 21.02
CA MET A 79 6.53 4.93 19.76
C MET A 79 5.21 5.02 18.99
N LYS A 80 4.23 4.15 19.30
CA LYS A 80 3.02 3.95 18.49
C LYS A 80 2.19 5.22 18.23
N ASP A 81 2.22 6.17 19.16
CA ASP A 81 1.41 7.40 19.13
C ASP A 81 2.21 8.62 18.66
N LEU A 82 3.49 8.46 18.33
CA LEU A 82 4.35 9.55 17.88
C LEU A 82 4.03 9.98 16.44
N PRO A 83 4.23 11.25 16.08
CA PRO A 83 3.81 11.84 14.81
C PRO A 83 4.78 11.54 13.66
N PHE A 84 5.06 10.26 13.41
CA PHE A 84 5.83 9.83 12.24
C PHE A 84 5.10 8.76 11.45
N LYS A 85 5.49 8.64 10.19
CA LYS A 85 4.96 7.65 9.27
C LYS A 85 6.08 6.83 8.64
N ILE A 86 5.78 5.56 8.32
CA ILE A 86 6.75 4.62 7.79
C ILE A 86 6.41 4.34 6.33
N TYR A 87 7.41 4.51 5.47
CA TYR A 87 7.40 4.05 4.09
C TYR A 87 8.49 3.00 3.94
N ALA A 88 8.17 1.84 3.38
CA ALA A 88 9.17 0.80 3.12
C ALA A 88 9.07 0.28 1.69
N TYR A 89 10.22 -0.14 1.16
CA TYR A 89 10.36 -0.82 -0.11
C TYR A 89 11.13 -2.12 0.13
N VAL A 90 10.50 -3.25 -0.13
CA VAL A 90 11.02 -4.59 0.16
C VAL A 90 11.26 -5.33 -1.15
N ILE A 91 12.49 -5.79 -1.30
CA ILE A 91 12.99 -6.46 -2.49
C ILE A 91 13.24 -7.91 -2.16
N ASP A 92 12.44 -8.82 -2.73
CA ASP A 92 12.73 -10.25 -2.71
C ASP A 92 13.76 -10.57 -3.80
N LYS A 93 15.02 -10.78 -3.38
CA LYS A 93 16.13 -11.05 -4.31
C LYS A 93 16.02 -12.44 -4.94
N GLN A 94 15.34 -13.40 -4.30
CA GLN A 94 15.21 -14.77 -4.78
C GLN A 94 14.31 -14.87 -6.01
N LYS A 95 13.39 -13.92 -6.17
CA LYS A 95 12.47 -13.84 -7.32
C LYS A 95 13.06 -13.10 -8.53
N ILE A 96 14.24 -12.50 -8.38
CA ILE A 96 14.94 -11.84 -9.47
C ILE A 96 15.55 -12.93 -10.35
N ARG A 97 15.17 -12.97 -11.63
CA ARG A 97 15.70 -13.97 -12.57
C ARG A 97 17.23 -13.85 -12.63
N GLU A 98 17.92 -14.97 -12.47
CA GLU A 98 19.39 -15.04 -12.50
C GLU A 98 19.97 -14.39 -13.78
N ASN A 99 19.27 -14.55 -14.91
CA ASN A 99 19.67 -14.02 -16.22
C ASN A 99 19.21 -12.58 -16.52
N SER A 100 18.65 -11.85 -15.54
CA SER A 100 18.09 -10.50 -15.78
C SER A 100 19.15 -9.39 -15.89
N GLY A 101 20.43 -9.68 -15.65
CA GLY A 101 21.51 -8.67 -15.57
C GLY A 101 21.41 -7.75 -14.34
N VAL A 102 20.29 -7.81 -13.60
CA VAL A 102 20.04 -7.09 -12.34
C VAL A 102 20.72 -7.78 -11.15
N THR A 103 21.26 -8.99 -11.33
CA THR A 103 22.04 -9.73 -10.33
C THR A 103 23.43 -9.13 -10.08
N TYR A 104 23.92 -8.26 -10.98
CA TYR A 104 25.13 -7.49 -10.73
C TYR A 104 24.85 -6.30 -9.81
N LYS A 105 25.62 -6.18 -8.71
CA LYS A 105 25.50 -5.15 -7.67
C LYS A 105 25.26 -3.73 -8.22
N ASN A 106 26.08 -3.26 -9.15
CA ASN A 106 25.96 -1.90 -9.68
C ASN A 106 24.67 -1.71 -10.50
N THR A 107 24.27 -2.72 -11.28
CA THR A 107 23.03 -2.70 -12.04
C THR A 107 21.82 -2.76 -11.11
N PHE A 108 21.88 -3.58 -10.06
CA PHE A 108 20.88 -3.67 -9.00
C PHE A 108 20.65 -2.31 -8.34
N ILE A 109 21.71 -1.70 -7.84
CA ILE A 109 21.65 -0.40 -7.16
C ILE A 109 21.08 0.68 -8.08
N LYS A 110 21.57 0.77 -9.33
CA LYS A 110 21.08 1.75 -10.31
C LYS A 110 19.60 1.54 -10.64
N TYR A 111 19.18 0.29 -10.81
CA TYR A 111 17.79 -0.03 -11.09
C TYR A 111 16.87 0.34 -9.93
N LEU A 112 17.23 -0.06 -8.71
CA LEU A 112 16.45 0.25 -7.51
C LEU A 112 16.37 1.74 -7.25
N THR A 113 17.49 2.45 -7.42
CA THR A 113 17.56 3.90 -7.22
C THR A 113 16.53 4.61 -8.10
N ARG A 114 16.48 4.26 -9.39
CA ARG A 114 15.47 4.78 -10.31
C ARG A 114 14.06 4.41 -9.88
N LYS A 115 13.82 3.15 -9.48
CA LYS A 115 12.49 2.68 -9.09
C LYS A 115 11.94 3.34 -7.85
N VAL A 116 12.78 3.53 -6.84
CA VAL A 116 12.40 4.19 -5.58
C VAL A 116 12.12 5.65 -5.84
N LEU A 117 12.96 6.34 -6.62
CA LEU A 117 12.70 7.75 -6.98
C LEU A 117 11.41 7.89 -7.79
N GLU A 118 11.19 7.05 -8.81
CA GLU A 118 9.93 7.01 -9.58
C GLU A 118 8.71 6.81 -8.66
N ASP A 119 8.77 5.92 -7.67
CA ASP A 119 7.62 5.69 -6.79
C ASP A 119 7.35 6.86 -5.85
N LEU A 120 8.41 7.44 -5.28
CA LEU A 120 8.32 8.60 -4.40
C LEU A 120 7.81 9.83 -5.15
N SER A 121 8.31 10.12 -6.36
CA SER A 121 7.90 11.29 -7.14
C SER A 121 6.47 11.21 -7.65
N ASN A 122 5.96 10.01 -7.93
CA ASN A 122 4.54 9.81 -8.24
C ASN A 122 3.64 9.96 -7.01
N THR A 123 4.19 9.78 -5.81
CA THR A 123 3.43 9.75 -4.55
C THR A 123 3.44 11.09 -3.82
N TYR A 124 4.58 11.77 -3.77
CA TYR A 124 4.79 13.00 -3.02
C TYR A 124 5.13 14.16 -3.94
N GLU A 125 4.44 15.28 -3.79
CA GLU A 125 4.72 16.51 -4.55
C GLU A 125 6.00 17.20 -4.09
N LYS A 126 6.29 17.17 -2.78
CA LYS A 126 7.49 17.75 -2.18
C LYS A 126 8.02 16.83 -1.08
N LEU A 127 9.29 16.47 -1.15
CA LEU A 127 9.94 15.61 -0.15
C LEU A 127 11.41 16.03 0.03
N ASP A 128 11.85 16.17 1.26
CA ASP A 128 13.24 16.47 1.58
C ASP A 128 13.96 15.21 2.08
N ILE A 129 14.95 14.74 1.33
CA ILE A 129 15.60 13.45 1.57
C ILE A 129 16.81 13.63 2.46
N ILE A 130 16.81 12.94 3.60
CA ILE A 130 17.90 12.96 4.58
C ILE A 130 18.45 11.54 4.77
N SER A 131 19.78 11.40 4.76
CA SER A 131 20.50 10.14 4.93
C SER A 131 21.72 10.34 5.81
N ASP A 132 22.22 9.25 6.39
CA ASP A 132 23.49 9.23 7.12
C ASP A 132 24.68 9.40 6.16
N ASP A 133 25.63 10.26 6.53
CA ASP A 133 26.92 10.44 5.84
C ASP A 133 28.04 9.58 6.47
N GLN A 134 27.79 8.97 7.64
CA GLN A 134 28.84 8.34 8.47
C GLN A 134 29.15 6.89 8.08
N GLU A 135 28.19 6.15 7.51
CA GLU A 135 28.41 4.80 6.99
C GLU A 135 28.33 4.79 5.45
N PRO A 136 29.31 4.21 4.73
CA PRO A 136 29.27 4.11 3.28
C PRO A 136 28.24 3.07 2.84
N LYS A 137 26.96 3.47 2.86
CA LYS A 137 25.83 2.75 2.31
C LYS A 137 25.78 2.97 0.81
N GLU A 138 26.21 1.97 0.03
CA GLU A 138 26.43 2.10 -1.41
C GLU A 138 25.15 2.47 -2.17
N PHE A 139 24.01 1.89 -1.79
CA PHE A 139 22.73 2.25 -2.37
C PHE A 139 22.33 3.66 -1.97
N MET A 140 22.41 4.04 -0.69
CA MET A 140 22.07 5.42 -0.28
C MET A 140 22.91 6.48 -0.99
N ASN A 141 24.22 6.24 -1.13
CA ASN A 141 25.11 7.14 -1.87
C ASN A 141 24.71 7.24 -3.35
N ALA A 142 24.43 6.11 -4.00
CA ALA A 142 23.97 6.10 -5.38
C ALA A 142 22.60 6.78 -5.53
N PHE A 143 21.70 6.59 -4.57
CA PHE A 143 20.37 7.17 -4.55
C PHE A 143 20.43 8.69 -4.43
N ILE A 144 21.17 9.22 -3.46
CA ILE A 144 21.38 10.66 -3.28
C ILE A 144 21.97 11.29 -4.55
N ASN A 145 23.00 10.67 -5.12
CA ASN A 145 23.65 11.17 -6.33
C ASN A 145 22.68 11.18 -7.53
N TYR A 146 21.85 10.15 -7.66
CA TYR A 146 20.86 10.07 -8.71
C TYR A 146 19.75 11.12 -8.56
N VAL A 147 19.22 11.31 -7.35
CA VAL A 147 18.23 12.37 -7.10
C VAL A 147 18.81 13.75 -7.40
N LYS A 148 20.06 14.03 -7.00
CA LYS A 148 20.72 15.31 -7.33
C LYS A 148 20.87 15.55 -8.84
N GLN A 149 21.02 14.49 -9.63
CA GLN A 149 21.15 14.57 -11.08
C GLN A 149 19.80 14.71 -11.79
N GLU A 150 18.78 14.00 -11.34
CA GLU A 150 17.47 13.95 -12.00
C GLU A 150 16.51 15.04 -11.52
N CYS A 151 16.65 15.52 -10.27
CA CYS A 151 15.77 16.53 -9.66
C CYS A 151 16.42 17.91 -9.61
N ILE A 152 17.09 18.33 -10.70
CA ILE A 152 17.66 19.67 -10.81
C ILE A 152 16.51 20.68 -10.94
N PRO A 153 16.40 21.68 -10.04
CA PRO A 153 15.37 22.71 -10.17
C PRO A 153 15.59 23.50 -11.48
N ASP A 154 14.53 23.65 -12.27
CA ASP A 154 14.51 24.50 -13.46
C ASP A 154 13.51 25.65 -13.29
N LEU A 155 13.39 26.53 -14.29
CA LEU A 155 12.54 27.72 -14.23
C LEU A 155 11.04 27.40 -14.01
N PHE A 156 10.62 26.17 -14.29
CA PHE A 156 9.23 25.71 -14.23
C PHE A 156 9.02 24.59 -13.18
N ASN A 157 10.09 23.92 -12.76
CA ASN A 157 10.14 22.93 -11.69
C ASN A 157 10.99 23.45 -10.53
N TYR A 158 10.34 23.97 -9.49
CA TYR A 158 10.98 24.00 -8.17
C TYR A 158 11.29 22.55 -7.80
N SER A 159 12.54 22.23 -7.44
CA SER A 159 12.93 20.85 -7.12
C SER A 159 12.01 20.33 -6.02
N SER A 160 11.08 19.47 -6.41
CA SER A 160 10.14 18.79 -5.53
C SER A 160 10.89 17.95 -4.51
N PHE A 161 12.06 17.44 -4.89
CA PHE A 161 12.95 16.69 -4.03
C PHE A 161 14.16 17.53 -3.63
N GLY A 162 14.21 17.88 -2.35
CA GLY A 162 15.27 18.69 -1.75
C GLY A 162 16.31 17.84 -1.02
N PHE A 163 17.47 18.47 -0.80
CA PHE A 163 18.45 18.05 0.20
C PHE A 163 18.75 19.27 1.07
N ASN A 164 17.94 19.53 2.09
CA ASN A 164 18.36 20.51 3.09
C ASN A 164 19.41 19.86 3.99
N ASN A 165 20.44 20.61 4.37
CA ASN A 165 21.52 20.18 5.28
C ASN A 165 21.03 19.89 6.72
N THR A 166 19.73 19.70 6.93
CA THR A 166 19.13 19.20 8.15
C THR A 166 19.59 17.78 8.42
N LYS A 167 20.62 17.63 9.25
CA LYS A 167 21.05 16.34 9.78
C LYS A 167 20.24 16.00 11.03
N SER A 168 19.81 14.75 11.15
CA SER A 168 19.19 14.21 12.36
C SER A 168 19.60 12.77 12.55
N ASP A 169 20.63 12.56 13.37
CA ASP A 169 21.14 11.22 13.67
C ASP A 169 20.09 10.38 14.42
N ILE A 170 19.20 11.03 15.18
CA ILE A 170 18.15 10.37 15.98
C ILE A 170 17.08 9.75 15.07
N LEU A 171 16.60 10.49 14.06
CA LEU A 171 15.56 10.01 13.15
C LEU A 171 16.10 9.03 12.10
N ILE A 172 17.37 9.17 11.71
CA ILE A 172 18.07 8.14 10.92
C ILE A 172 18.17 6.83 11.70
N LYS A 173 18.53 6.88 12.99
CA LYS A 173 18.52 5.71 13.87
C LYS A 173 17.14 5.09 14.02
N LEU A 174 16.09 5.91 14.07
CA LEU A 174 14.71 5.43 14.05
C LEU A 174 14.38 4.68 12.74
N ALA A 175 14.85 5.18 11.60
CA ALA A 175 14.72 4.48 10.32
C ALA A 175 15.47 3.14 10.33
N GLU A 176 16.67 3.07 10.90
CA GLU A 176 17.42 1.81 11.07
C GLU A 176 16.65 0.80 11.94
N TYR A 177 16.18 1.24 13.11
CA TYR A 177 15.42 0.39 14.03
C TYR A 177 14.12 -0.15 13.38
N THR A 178 13.42 0.71 12.66
CA THR A 178 12.18 0.34 11.95
C THR A 178 12.45 -0.64 10.82
N ALA A 179 13.50 -0.40 10.02
CA ALA A 179 13.91 -1.31 8.94
C ALA A 179 14.20 -2.72 9.47
N ARG A 180 14.96 -2.81 10.58
CA ARG A 180 15.28 -4.08 11.25
C ARG A 180 14.04 -4.77 11.79
N THR A 181 13.12 -4.01 12.38
CA THR A 181 11.86 -4.55 12.90
C THR A 181 11.00 -5.15 11.80
N LEU A 182 10.86 -4.43 10.68
CA LEU A 182 10.11 -4.91 9.51
C LEU A 182 10.78 -6.11 8.85
N ALA A 183 12.12 -6.14 8.81
CA ALA A 183 12.87 -7.24 8.21
C ALA A 183 12.58 -8.61 8.85
N ILE A 184 12.24 -8.65 10.15
CA ILE A 184 11.84 -9.89 10.84
C ILE A 184 10.66 -10.57 10.13
N GLY A 185 9.78 -9.82 9.46
CA GLY A 185 8.65 -10.34 8.68
C GLY A 185 9.01 -10.93 7.32
N TYR A 186 10.26 -10.73 6.86
CA TYR A 186 10.74 -11.18 5.55
C TYR A 186 11.91 -12.16 5.66
N GLU A 187 12.30 -12.56 6.88
CA GLU A 187 13.33 -13.56 7.10
C GLU A 187 12.85 -14.98 6.80
N LYS A 188 13.78 -15.89 6.43
CA LYS A 188 13.47 -17.30 6.13
C LYS A 188 12.73 -18.00 7.28
N ASN A 189 13.04 -17.62 8.53
CA ASN A 189 12.38 -18.12 9.73
C ASN A 189 11.57 -16.99 10.38
N LEU A 190 10.26 -16.99 10.15
CA LEU A 190 9.36 -16.00 10.73
C LEU A 190 9.37 -16.10 12.26
N SER A 191 9.71 -14.99 12.91
CA SER A 191 9.60 -14.87 14.35
C SER A 191 8.12 -14.84 14.75
N LYS A 192 7.76 -15.63 15.78
CA LYS A 192 6.42 -15.59 16.39
C LYS A 192 6.01 -14.19 16.89
N TYR A 193 6.98 -13.30 17.09
CA TYR A 193 6.75 -11.94 17.57
C TYR A 193 6.41 -10.94 16.46
N TYR A 194 6.61 -11.28 15.18
CA TYR A 194 6.35 -10.37 14.05
C TYR A 194 4.91 -9.86 14.05
N GLN A 195 3.92 -10.74 14.24
CA GLN A 195 2.51 -10.34 14.29
C GLN A 195 2.24 -9.30 15.39
N SER A 196 2.91 -9.44 16.54
CA SER A 196 2.79 -8.50 17.66
C SER A 196 3.44 -7.16 17.35
N PHE A 197 4.63 -7.17 16.74
CA PHE A 197 5.30 -5.95 16.28
C PHE A 197 4.46 -5.22 15.24
N TYR A 198 4.01 -5.95 14.22
CA TYR A 198 3.20 -5.42 13.12
C TYR A 198 1.91 -4.77 13.63
N LYS A 199 1.20 -5.41 14.56
CA LYS A 199 -0.02 -4.84 15.17
C LYS A 199 0.20 -3.48 15.83
N ILE A 200 1.39 -3.24 16.39
CA ILE A 200 1.72 -1.97 17.05
C ILE A 200 2.04 -0.88 16.01
N ILE A 201 2.81 -1.21 14.96
CA ILE A 201 3.29 -0.24 13.97
C ILE A 201 2.35 -0.05 12.77
N LYS A 202 1.35 -0.91 12.58
CA LYS A 202 0.44 -0.90 11.42
C LYS A 202 -0.16 0.50 11.16
N SER A 203 -0.55 1.23 12.20
CA SER A 203 -1.14 2.57 12.09
C SER A 203 -0.16 3.66 11.62
N GLN A 204 1.14 3.42 11.77
CA GLN A 204 2.21 4.31 11.33
C GLN A 204 2.69 3.97 9.91
N ILE A 205 2.49 2.75 9.45
CA ILE A 205 2.85 2.33 8.10
C ILE A 205 1.90 2.98 7.09
N VAL A 206 2.45 3.87 6.28
CA VAL A 206 1.75 4.46 5.14
C VAL A 206 1.75 3.49 3.96
N ARG A 207 2.90 2.85 3.71
CA ARG A 207 3.06 1.94 2.58
C ARG A 207 4.23 0.99 2.77
N ILE A 208 4.05 -0.25 2.32
CA ILE A 208 5.14 -1.18 2.01
C ILE A 208 5.00 -1.61 0.56
N ASN A 209 5.98 -1.26 -0.26
CA ASN A 209 6.06 -1.68 -1.66
C ASN A 209 6.84 -2.99 -1.76
N LEU A 210 6.30 -3.96 -2.48
CA LEU A 210 6.93 -5.25 -2.71
C LEU A 210 7.44 -5.34 -4.15
N TRP A 211 8.70 -5.73 -4.32
CA TRP A 211 9.28 -5.99 -5.62
C TRP A 211 10.07 -7.31 -5.61
N PRO A 212 10.08 -8.11 -6.70
CA PRO A 212 9.31 -7.98 -7.93
C PRO A 212 7.78 -8.03 -7.72
N HIS A 213 7.02 -7.36 -8.59
CA HIS A 213 5.55 -7.43 -8.59
C HIS A 213 5.11 -8.82 -9.05
N ASP A 214 4.94 -9.75 -8.11
CA ASP A 214 4.52 -11.12 -8.36
C ASP A 214 3.40 -11.48 -7.39
N TYR A 215 2.34 -12.11 -7.89
CA TYR A 215 1.24 -12.62 -7.07
C TYR A 215 1.72 -13.66 -6.04
N ARG A 216 2.83 -14.35 -6.32
CA ARG A 216 3.47 -15.30 -5.39
C ARG A 216 3.94 -14.65 -4.10
N ASN A 217 4.10 -13.32 -4.05
CA ASN A 217 4.39 -12.61 -2.80
C ASN A 217 3.26 -12.75 -1.76
N PHE A 218 2.04 -13.07 -2.22
CA PHE A 218 0.82 -13.12 -1.41
C PHE A 218 0.33 -14.56 -1.14
N LEU A 219 1.03 -15.58 -1.64
CA LEU A 219 0.61 -16.99 -1.48
C LEU A 219 1.09 -17.65 -0.18
N TYR A 220 1.97 -17.01 0.58
CA TYR A 220 2.79 -17.69 1.61
C TYR A 220 2.03 -18.18 2.87
N ASP A 221 0.74 -17.92 3.03
CA ASP A 221 -0.04 -18.36 4.20
C ASP A 221 -1.38 -19.06 3.90
N TYR A 222 -1.61 -19.58 2.67
CA TYR A 222 -2.78 -20.45 2.43
C TYR A 222 -2.55 -21.86 2.99
N LYS A 223 -2.65 -22.00 4.31
CA LYS A 223 -2.87 -23.31 4.94
C LYS A 223 -4.36 -23.63 4.98
N VAL A 224 -4.89 -24.24 3.92
CA VAL A 224 -6.14 -25.02 4.02
C VAL A 224 -6.10 -26.19 3.05
N ASP A 225 -6.06 -27.41 3.56
CA ASP A 225 -6.14 -28.69 2.82
C ASP A 225 -7.51 -28.89 2.13
N SER A 226 -7.82 -28.14 1.06
CA SER A 226 -9.10 -28.27 0.36
C SER A 226 -8.97 -28.28 -1.17
N ALA A 227 -9.94 -28.90 -1.84
CA ALA A 227 -10.03 -28.97 -3.29
C ALA A 227 -10.21 -27.59 -3.97
N ASP A 228 -10.54 -26.55 -3.19
CA ASP A 228 -10.80 -25.19 -3.66
C ASP A 228 -9.52 -24.35 -3.88
N ILE A 229 -8.34 -24.81 -3.43
CA ILE A 229 -7.05 -24.10 -3.55
C ILE A 229 -6.76 -23.69 -5.01
N LYS A 230 -7.07 -24.54 -5.98
CA LYS A 230 -6.81 -24.24 -7.40
C LYS A 230 -7.63 -23.06 -7.89
N ASN A 231 -8.87 -22.94 -7.42
CA ASN A 231 -9.75 -21.83 -7.80
C ASN A 231 -9.34 -20.56 -7.05
N ASP A 232 -9.00 -20.66 -5.78
CA ASP A 232 -8.54 -19.54 -4.96
C ASP A 232 -7.20 -18.97 -5.46
N GLU A 233 -6.25 -19.82 -5.87
CA GLU A 233 -4.99 -19.37 -6.50
C GLU A 233 -5.27 -18.58 -7.79
N VAL A 234 -6.23 -19.04 -8.61
CA VAL A 234 -6.62 -18.33 -9.83
C VAL A 234 -7.24 -16.97 -9.49
N ILE A 235 -8.07 -16.89 -8.45
CA ILE A 235 -8.71 -15.64 -8.01
C ILE A 235 -7.66 -14.64 -7.54
N ILE A 236 -6.80 -15.02 -6.59
CA ILE A 236 -5.78 -14.11 -6.06
C ILE A 236 -4.80 -13.68 -7.16
N LYS A 237 -4.38 -14.61 -8.02
CA LYS A 237 -3.50 -14.32 -9.15
C LYS A 237 -4.14 -13.30 -10.09
N GLN A 238 -5.41 -13.49 -10.44
CA GLN A 238 -6.11 -12.58 -11.34
C GLN A 238 -6.31 -11.20 -10.71
N ALA A 239 -6.71 -11.14 -9.43
CA ALA A 239 -6.91 -9.88 -8.71
C ALA A 239 -5.61 -9.06 -8.63
N VAL A 240 -4.50 -9.71 -8.26
CA VAL A 240 -3.19 -9.07 -8.15
C VAL A 240 -2.66 -8.63 -9.52
N ASN A 241 -2.78 -9.48 -10.54
CA ASN A 241 -2.32 -9.13 -11.88
C ASN A 241 -3.07 -7.93 -12.46
N LEU A 242 -4.40 -7.88 -12.28
CA LEU A 242 -5.19 -6.73 -12.73
C LEU A 242 -4.81 -5.45 -11.98
N ALA A 243 -4.55 -5.53 -10.68
CA ALA A 243 -4.09 -4.39 -9.89
C ALA A 243 -2.73 -3.88 -10.40
N TYR A 244 -1.74 -4.76 -10.60
CA TYR A 244 -0.44 -4.35 -11.12
C TYR A 244 -0.50 -3.83 -12.56
N GLN A 245 -1.29 -4.44 -13.44
CA GLN A 245 -1.51 -3.95 -14.79
C GLN A 245 -2.09 -2.54 -14.80
N TYR A 246 -3.04 -2.25 -13.91
CA TYR A 246 -3.59 -0.91 -13.76
C TYR A 246 -2.53 0.08 -13.28
N ILE A 247 -1.81 -0.26 -12.20
CA ILE A 247 -0.76 0.58 -11.62
C ILE A 247 0.31 0.91 -12.67
N ASP A 248 0.75 -0.08 -13.46
CA ASP A 248 1.77 0.12 -14.49
C ASP A 248 1.26 0.93 -15.68
N LYS A 249 0.00 0.73 -16.08
CA LYS A 249 -0.62 1.47 -17.20
C LYS A 249 -0.77 2.95 -16.89
N TYR A 250 -1.20 3.29 -15.67
CA TYR A 250 -1.50 4.67 -15.26
C TYR A 250 -0.39 5.31 -14.41
N ARG A 251 0.77 4.66 -14.27
CA ARG A 251 1.89 5.11 -13.42
C ARG A 251 2.32 6.57 -13.64
N LYS A 252 2.25 7.04 -14.89
CA LYS A 252 2.67 8.40 -15.30
C LYS A 252 1.49 9.34 -15.55
N SER A 253 0.32 9.03 -14.99
CA SER A 253 -0.85 9.90 -15.13
C SER A 253 -0.68 11.15 -14.28
N ASP A 254 -0.94 12.32 -14.88
CA ASP A 254 -1.00 13.59 -14.17
C ASP A 254 -2.38 13.85 -13.54
N ASP A 255 -3.38 13.01 -13.84
CA ASP A 255 -4.72 13.11 -13.24
C ASP A 255 -4.69 12.73 -11.75
N GLU A 256 -5.16 13.65 -10.90
CA GLU A 256 -5.16 13.47 -9.44
C GLU A 256 -6.08 12.32 -8.99
N ASP A 257 -7.22 12.14 -9.65
CA ASP A 257 -8.13 11.02 -9.38
C ASP A 257 -7.47 9.68 -9.73
N GLU A 258 -6.73 9.59 -10.83
CA GLU A 258 -5.92 8.41 -11.18
C GLU A 258 -4.81 8.13 -10.17
N LYS A 259 -4.10 9.16 -9.70
CA LYS A 259 -3.07 9.00 -8.65
C LYS A 259 -3.68 8.40 -7.38
N LEU A 260 -4.86 8.87 -6.97
CA LEU A 260 -5.60 8.32 -5.83
C LEU A 260 -6.04 6.88 -6.03
N ARG A 261 -6.47 6.52 -7.25
CA ARG A 261 -6.80 5.12 -7.61
C ARG A 261 -5.58 4.21 -7.47
N ILE A 262 -4.42 4.65 -7.93
CA ILE A 262 -3.16 3.92 -7.79
C ILE A 262 -2.77 3.75 -6.32
N ASP A 263 -2.85 4.82 -5.53
CA ASP A 263 -2.51 4.78 -4.11
C ASP A 263 -3.44 3.84 -3.33
N PHE A 264 -4.73 3.84 -3.67
CA PHE A 264 -5.69 2.90 -3.09
C PHE A 264 -5.36 1.44 -3.42
N LEU A 265 -5.00 1.14 -4.68
CA LEU A 265 -4.61 -0.22 -5.08
C LEU A 265 -3.32 -0.67 -4.37
N LYS A 266 -2.33 0.21 -4.25
CA LYS A 266 -1.10 -0.08 -3.48
C LYS A 266 -1.42 -0.36 -2.01
N PHE A 267 -2.33 0.39 -1.42
CA PHE A 267 -2.77 0.15 -0.05
C PHE A 267 -3.51 -1.19 0.12
N LEU A 268 -4.34 -1.58 -0.85
CA LEU A 268 -4.98 -2.91 -0.84
C LEU A 268 -3.97 -4.04 -1.03
N LEU A 269 -2.98 -3.89 -1.91
CA LEU A 269 -1.90 -4.87 -2.10
C LEU A 269 -1.07 -5.02 -0.82
N PHE A 270 -0.78 -3.92 -0.13
CA PHE A 270 -0.14 -3.96 1.18
C PHE A 270 -0.97 -4.74 2.20
N ASN A 271 -2.28 -4.45 2.33
CA ASN A 271 -3.14 -5.17 3.27
C ASN A 271 -3.30 -6.65 2.90
N LEU A 272 -3.35 -6.97 1.60
CA LEU A 272 -3.37 -8.35 1.11
C LEU A 272 -2.15 -9.15 1.59
N LYS A 273 -0.98 -8.51 1.68
CA LYS A 273 0.24 -9.17 2.18
C LYS A 273 0.16 -9.45 3.67
N GLU A 274 -0.27 -8.47 4.46
CA GLU A 274 -0.16 -8.53 5.91
C GLU A 274 -1.37 -9.18 6.58
N ASN A 275 -2.59 -8.99 6.04
CA ASN A 275 -3.84 -9.55 6.56
C ASN A 275 -4.75 -9.96 5.38
N PRO A 276 -4.43 -11.06 4.65
CA PRO A 276 -5.15 -11.45 3.42
C PRO A 276 -6.65 -11.71 3.62
N ASP A 277 -7.03 -12.18 4.80
CA ASP A 277 -8.42 -12.51 5.13
C ASP A 277 -9.24 -11.31 5.59
N GLU A 278 -8.59 -10.20 5.96
CA GLU A 278 -9.26 -9.04 6.55
C GLU A 278 -9.72 -8.02 5.50
N TYR A 279 -10.91 -7.47 5.73
CA TYR A 279 -11.38 -6.29 5.00
C TYR A 279 -10.83 -5.02 5.65
N VAL A 280 -10.51 -4.03 4.83
CA VAL A 280 -10.06 -2.73 5.31
C VAL A 280 -11.22 -1.75 5.32
N TYR A 281 -11.47 -1.13 6.48
CA TYR A 281 -12.56 -0.18 6.65
C TYR A 281 -12.35 1.08 5.82
N THR A 282 -13.45 1.68 5.35
CA THR A 282 -13.40 2.91 4.54
C THR A 282 -12.65 4.03 5.23
N GLN A 283 -12.83 4.19 6.55
CA GLN A 283 -12.15 5.27 7.29
C GLN A 283 -10.64 5.07 7.35
N GLU A 284 -10.16 3.83 7.46
CA GLU A 284 -8.73 3.52 7.45
C GLU A 284 -8.10 3.85 6.10
N ILE A 285 -8.79 3.50 5.01
CA ILE A 285 -8.39 3.85 3.64
C ILE A 285 -8.33 5.38 3.47
N LEU A 286 -9.38 6.10 3.88
CA LEU A 286 -9.42 7.56 3.77
C LEU A 286 -8.29 8.22 4.57
N ASN A 287 -8.05 7.76 5.80
CA ASN A 287 -6.97 8.28 6.63
C ASN A 287 -5.60 8.07 5.96
N ASN A 288 -5.37 6.90 5.33
CA ASN A 288 -4.13 6.63 4.60
C ASN A 288 -3.98 7.53 3.36
N LEU A 289 -4.99 7.63 2.51
CA LEU A 289 -4.95 8.45 1.29
C LEU A 289 -4.79 9.94 1.61
N ASN A 290 -5.53 10.43 2.60
CA ASN A 290 -5.47 11.83 3.05
C ASN A 290 -4.08 12.15 3.64
N ALA A 291 -3.46 11.20 4.35
CA ALA A 291 -2.10 11.39 4.89
C ALA A 291 -1.02 11.43 3.79
N ILE A 292 -1.21 10.72 2.68
CA ILE A 292 -0.26 10.70 1.55
C ILE A 292 -0.37 11.98 0.72
N ARG A 293 -1.59 12.40 0.37
CA ARG A 293 -1.83 13.48 -0.60
C ARG A 293 -2.19 14.83 0.04
N ASN A 294 -2.31 14.89 1.37
CA ASN A 294 -2.73 16.08 2.10
C ASN A 294 -4.07 16.66 1.59
N ILE A 295 -5.02 15.77 1.31
CA ILE A 295 -6.38 16.11 0.83
C ILE A 295 -7.44 15.66 1.82
N GLU A 296 -8.67 16.15 1.67
CA GLU A 296 -9.83 15.71 2.45
C GLU A 296 -10.83 14.93 1.56
N LEU A 297 -10.56 13.65 1.32
CA LEU A 297 -11.52 12.78 0.64
C LEU A 297 -12.67 12.42 1.58
N ASN A 298 -13.90 12.61 1.09
CA ASN A 298 -15.10 12.13 1.76
C ASN A 298 -15.49 10.70 1.28
N PRO A 299 -16.30 9.96 2.06
CA PRO A 299 -16.70 8.60 1.70
C PRO A 299 -17.53 8.48 0.41
N HIS A 300 -18.24 9.53 -0.01
CA HIS A 300 -19.03 9.50 -1.24
C HIS A 300 -18.11 9.58 -2.47
N ASN A 301 -17.22 10.56 -2.50
CA ASN A 301 -16.24 10.77 -3.56
C ASN A 301 -15.32 9.57 -3.70
N PHE A 302 -14.89 8.98 -2.59
CA PHE A 302 -14.11 7.74 -2.62
C PHE A 302 -14.85 6.60 -3.33
N ARG A 303 -16.15 6.42 -3.06
CA ARG A 303 -16.94 5.38 -3.73
C ARG A 303 -17.14 5.68 -5.22
N SER A 304 -17.53 6.91 -5.57
CA SER A 304 -17.89 7.28 -6.95
C SER A 304 -16.68 7.41 -7.87
N ASN A 305 -15.62 8.06 -7.41
CA ASN A 305 -14.49 8.45 -8.27
C ASN A 305 -13.35 7.43 -8.22
N ILE A 306 -13.22 6.66 -7.13
CA ILE A 306 -12.14 5.70 -6.97
C ILE A 306 -12.69 4.28 -7.18
N VAL A 307 -13.54 3.79 -6.27
CA VAL A 307 -13.97 2.39 -6.27
C VAL A 307 -14.77 2.03 -7.53
N SER A 308 -15.81 2.81 -7.87
CA SER A 308 -16.63 2.52 -9.05
C SER A 308 -15.81 2.56 -10.32
N LYS A 309 -14.93 3.57 -10.48
CA LYS A 309 -14.07 3.69 -11.66
C LYS A 309 -13.08 2.53 -11.80
N LEU A 310 -12.49 2.06 -10.71
CA LEU A 310 -11.62 0.88 -10.76
C LEU A 310 -12.39 -0.37 -11.20
N ARG A 311 -13.64 -0.54 -10.75
CA ARG A 311 -14.50 -1.64 -11.18
C ARG A 311 -14.94 -1.52 -12.64
N ASP A 312 -15.24 -0.31 -13.11
CA ASP A 312 -15.56 -0.03 -14.50
C ASP A 312 -14.39 -0.42 -15.43
N HIS A 313 -13.15 -0.31 -14.94
CA HIS A 313 -11.94 -0.80 -15.62
C HIS A 313 -11.70 -2.32 -15.47
N GLY A 314 -12.61 -3.05 -14.82
CA GLY A 314 -12.56 -4.49 -14.67
C GLY A 314 -11.70 -5.00 -13.50
N LEU A 315 -11.31 -4.15 -12.55
CA LEU A 315 -10.56 -4.60 -11.37
C LEU A 315 -11.45 -5.37 -10.40
N LEU A 316 -10.89 -6.43 -9.85
CA LEU A 316 -11.53 -7.27 -8.85
C LEU A 316 -11.33 -6.68 -7.46
N ILE A 317 -12.32 -5.95 -6.96
CA ILE A 317 -12.33 -5.37 -5.61
C ILE A 317 -13.56 -5.90 -4.88
N ALA A 318 -13.36 -6.74 -3.88
CA ALA A 318 -14.44 -7.25 -3.04
C ALA A 318 -14.92 -6.15 -2.08
N SER A 319 -16.24 -6.05 -1.90
CA SER A 319 -16.85 -5.17 -0.91
C SER A 319 -17.76 -5.94 0.02
N SER A 320 -17.67 -5.61 1.30
CA SER A 320 -18.60 -6.06 2.32
C SER A 320 -19.01 -4.88 3.19
N ASN A 321 -19.89 -5.13 4.17
CA ASN A 321 -20.17 -4.16 5.24
C ASN A 321 -18.93 -3.83 6.10
N LYS A 322 -17.86 -4.63 6.01
CA LYS A 322 -16.58 -4.42 6.71
C LYS A 322 -15.57 -3.62 5.88
N GLY A 323 -15.89 -3.26 4.64
CA GLY A 323 -15.04 -2.41 3.80
C GLY A 323 -14.59 -3.09 2.51
N TYR A 324 -13.31 -2.95 2.16
CA TYR A 324 -12.76 -3.35 0.87
C TYR A 324 -11.53 -4.25 1.02
N LYS A 325 -11.36 -5.20 0.09
CA LYS A 325 -10.14 -6.00 -0.07
C LYS A 325 -9.96 -6.45 -1.52
N LEU A 326 -8.75 -6.88 -1.87
CA LEU A 326 -8.55 -7.71 -3.05
C LEU A 326 -9.04 -9.13 -2.73
N PRO A 327 -9.89 -9.73 -3.57
CA PRO A 327 -10.42 -11.07 -3.30
C PRO A 327 -9.30 -12.09 -3.39
N VAL A 328 -9.32 -13.02 -2.45
CA VAL A 328 -8.35 -14.11 -2.38
C VAL A 328 -8.98 -15.48 -2.56
N CYS A 329 -10.27 -15.58 -2.27
CA CYS A 329 -11.03 -16.81 -2.41
C CYS A 329 -12.42 -16.54 -2.99
N LEU A 330 -13.12 -17.63 -3.32
CA LEU A 330 -14.47 -17.55 -3.85
C LEU A 330 -15.47 -16.88 -2.89
N ALA A 331 -15.28 -17.03 -1.57
CA ALA A 331 -16.15 -16.41 -0.57
C ALA A 331 -16.15 -14.88 -0.65
N ASP A 332 -14.99 -14.25 -0.91
CA ASP A 332 -14.88 -12.80 -1.05
C ASP A 332 -15.66 -12.27 -2.26
N LEU A 333 -15.67 -13.04 -3.35
CA LEU A 333 -16.46 -12.71 -4.53
C LEU A 333 -17.95 -12.81 -4.22
N TYR A 334 -18.36 -13.82 -3.45
CA TYR A 334 -19.74 -13.93 -3.00
C TYR A 334 -20.16 -12.81 -2.05
N ASP A 335 -19.29 -12.34 -1.16
CA ASP A 335 -19.57 -11.17 -0.31
C ASP A 335 -19.95 -9.95 -1.15
N PHE A 336 -19.19 -9.68 -2.22
CA PHE A 336 -19.48 -8.60 -3.15
C PHE A 336 -20.82 -8.80 -3.90
N VAL A 337 -21.08 -10.01 -4.40
CA VAL A 337 -22.32 -10.33 -5.12
C VAL A 337 -23.53 -10.23 -4.17
N ASN A 338 -23.41 -10.71 -2.94
CA ASN A 338 -24.47 -10.65 -1.93
C ASN A 338 -24.79 -9.19 -1.56
N LEU A 339 -23.76 -8.39 -1.26
CA LEU A 339 -23.93 -6.96 -0.96
C LEU A 339 -24.61 -6.21 -2.10
N SER A 340 -24.20 -6.49 -3.34
CA SER A 340 -24.78 -5.88 -4.54
C SER A 340 -26.23 -6.32 -4.72
N SER A 341 -26.53 -7.60 -4.53
CA SER A 341 -27.88 -8.18 -4.67
C SER A 341 -28.86 -7.58 -3.67
N LEU A 342 -28.43 -7.30 -2.43
CA LEU A 342 -29.24 -6.61 -1.41
C LEU A 342 -29.66 -5.20 -1.83
N THR A 343 -28.97 -4.57 -2.77
CA THR A 343 -29.29 -3.22 -3.26
C THR A 343 -30.02 -3.28 -4.60
N ILE A 344 -29.48 -4.03 -5.56
CA ILE A 344 -29.97 -4.12 -6.94
C ILE A 344 -31.39 -4.69 -6.96
N PHE A 345 -31.64 -5.80 -6.26
CA PHE A 345 -32.93 -6.47 -6.31
C PHE A 345 -34.07 -5.60 -5.73
N PRO A 346 -33.96 -5.02 -4.53
CA PRO A 346 -35.00 -4.11 -4.04
C PRO A 346 -35.20 -2.86 -4.91
N MET A 347 -34.15 -2.33 -5.55
CA MET A 347 -34.28 -1.18 -6.44
C MET A 347 -35.06 -1.51 -7.71
N ILE A 348 -34.75 -2.64 -8.36
CA ILE A 348 -35.49 -3.14 -9.53
C ILE A 348 -36.96 -3.34 -9.17
N GLN A 349 -37.25 -3.98 -8.03
CA GLN A 349 -38.62 -4.20 -7.56
C GLN A 349 -39.38 -2.89 -7.29
N ARG A 350 -38.72 -1.88 -6.73
CA ARG A 350 -39.34 -0.55 -6.49
C ARG A 350 -39.70 0.13 -7.82
N ILE A 351 -38.82 0.08 -8.82
CA ILE A 351 -39.09 0.63 -10.16
C ILE A 351 -40.23 -0.13 -10.82
N ALA A 352 -40.23 -1.47 -10.75
CA ALA A 352 -41.29 -2.31 -11.30
C ALA A 352 -42.65 -1.99 -10.69
N LYS A 353 -42.74 -1.89 -9.35
CA LYS A 353 -43.97 -1.49 -8.65
C LYS A 353 -44.44 -0.09 -9.05
N CYS A 354 -43.52 0.86 -9.20
CA CYS A 354 -43.84 2.22 -9.65
C CYS A 354 -44.45 2.19 -11.07
N ARG A 355 -43.80 1.48 -12.01
CA ARG A 355 -44.29 1.29 -13.38
C ARG A 355 -45.69 0.69 -13.39
N ASP A 356 -45.92 -0.37 -12.61
CA ASP A 356 -47.23 -1.03 -12.53
C ASP A 356 -48.34 -0.11 -12.01
N GLN A 357 -48.04 0.76 -11.04
CA GLN A 357 -49.03 1.70 -10.50
C GLN A 357 -49.40 2.77 -11.53
N ILE A 358 -48.43 3.30 -12.27
CA ILE A 358 -48.70 4.27 -13.34
C ILE A 358 -49.50 3.61 -14.47
N LEU A 359 -49.07 2.43 -14.94
CA LEU A 359 -49.79 1.68 -15.97
C LEU A 359 -51.25 1.38 -15.56
N LYS A 360 -51.50 1.06 -14.29
CA LYS A 360 -52.86 0.85 -13.77
C LYS A 360 -53.67 2.15 -13.74
N ALA A 361 -53.08 3.23 -13.23
CA ALA A 361 -53.75 4.53 -13.11
C ALA A 361 -54.09 5.15 -14.47
N THR A 362 -53.26 4.91 -15.48
CA THR A 362 -53.42 5.49 -16.83
C THR A 362 -54.00 4.49 -17.84
N ASN A 363 -54.55 3.35 -17.40
CA ASN A 363 -55.04 2.28 -18.30
C ASN A 363 -54.04 1.89 -19.40
N LYS A 364 -52.75 1.83 -19.05
CA LYS A 364 -51.60 1.52 -19.92
C LYS A 364 -51.26 2.57 -20.99
N GLU A 365 -51.81 3.77 -20.92
CA GLU A 365 -51.45 4.87 -21.83
C GLU A 365 -50.04 5.41 -21.60
N ILE A 366 -49.52 5.32 -20.37
CA ILE A 366 -48.19 5.85 -20.00
C ILE A 366 -47.34 4.71 -19.42
N ASP A 367 -46.24 4.39 -20.10
CA ASP A 367 -45.19 3.52 -19.58
C ASP A 367 -43.93 4.36 -19.28
N ILE A 368 -43.62 4.52 -18.00
CA ILE A 368 -42.46 5.32 -17.54
C ILE A 368 -41.11 4.79 -18.04
N LEU A 369 -41.06 3.57 -18.57
CA LEU A 369 -39.85 2.96 -19.14
C LEU A 369 -39.89 2.86 -20.68
N GLU A 370 -40.80 3.55 -21.35
CA GLU A 370 -40.93 3.49 -22.82
C GLU A 370 -39.79 4.20 -23.56
N GLN A 371 -39.19 5.22 -22.94
CA GLN A 371 -38.09 5.96 -23.55
C GLN A 371 -36.88 5.05 -23.79
N LYS A 372 -36.18 5.26 -24.92
CA LYS A 372 -35.03 4.44 -25.34
C LYS A 372 -33.92 4.33 -24.28
N GLU A 373 -33.72 5.38 -23.51
CA GLU A 373 -32.71 5.44 -22.44
C GLU A 373 -32.96 4.40 -21.33
N TYR A 374 -34.20 3.91 -21.19
CA TYR A 374 -34.59 2.94 -20.16
C TYR A 374 -34.77 1.52 -20.69
N GLU A 375 -34.43 1.26 -21.95
CA GLU A 375 -34.65 -0.04 -22.61
C GLU A 375 -34.02 -1.21 -21.83
N TYR A 376 -32.80 -1.02 -21.31
CA TYR A 376 -32.12 -2.03 -20.49
C TYR A 376 -32.91 -2.36 -19.22
N LEU A 377 -33.34 -1.34 -18.47
CA LEU A 377 -34.13 -1.52 -17.24
C LEU A 377 -35.48 -2.18 -17.52
N LYS A 378 -36.14 -1.79 -18.61
CA LYS A 378 -37.38 -2.39 -19.08
C LYS A 378 -37.21 -3.89 -19.33
N ARG A 379 -36.16 -4.28 -20.07
CA ARG A 379 -35.85 -5.70 -20.33
C ARG A 379 -35.58 -6.49 -19.05
N VAL A 380 -34.80 -5.94 -18.12
CA VAL A 380 -34.49 -6.61 -16.85
C VAL A 380 -35.76 -6.88 -16.03
N ILE A 381 -36.64 -5.87 -15.90
CA ILE A 381 -37.90 -6.00 -15.15
C ILE A 381 -38.85 -7.00 -15.83
N GLU A 382 -38.96 -6.97 -17.15
CA GLU A 382 -39.85 -7.87 -17.91
C GLU A 382 -39.40 -9.34 -17.83
N MET A 383 -38.09 -9.59 -17.81
CA MET A 383 -37.53 -10.93 -17.61
C MET A 383 -37.78 -11.48 -16.20
N GLU A 384 -37.83 -10.63 -15.17
CA GLU A 384 -38.17 -11.04 -13.81
C GLU A 384 -39.64 -11.46 -13.69
N ILE A 385 -40.55 -10.70 -14.31
CA ILE A 385 -42.00 -10.98 -14.32
C ILE A 385 -42.32 -12.32 -15.00
N LEU A 386 -41.55 -12.71 -16.02
CA LEU A 386 -41.71 -14.00 -16.73
C LEU A 386 -41.28 -15.22 -15.90
N LYS A 387 -40.49 -15.05 -14.83
CA LYS A 387 -40.06 -16.16 -13.96
C LYS A 387 -40.97 -16.41 -12.75
N VAL A 388 -41.90 -15.50 -12.45
CA VAL A 388 -42.84 -15.58 -11.32
C VAL A 388 -44.23 -16.06 -11.77
N LYS A 389 -44.43 -16.27 -13.08
CA LYS A 389 -45.54 -17.04 -13.66
C LYS A 389 -45.07 -18.45 -13.96
#